data_AF-A0A2V1CZK5-F1
#
_entry.id   AF-A0A2V1CZK5-F1
#
_cell.length_a   1.000
_cell.length_b   1.000
_cell.length_c   1.000
_cell.angle_alpha   90.00
_cell.angle_beta   90.00
_cell.angle_gamma   90.00
#
_symmetry.space_group_name_H-M   'P 1'
#
loop_
_entity.id
_entity.type
_entity.pdbx_description
1 polymer ?
#
loop_
_entity_poly.entity_id
_entity_poly.type
_entity_poly.pdbx_seq_one_letter_code
_entity_poly.pdbx_strand_id
1 'polypeptide(L)' 'CLLLPGDYDWPKTDIWAALNTTVNGKLVATNPIGSPCHDPTYNESACNSLQA' A
#
# COMPACT_ATOMS: atom_id res chain seq x y z
N CYS A 1 17.92 -8.96 -13.04
CA CYS A 1 16.49 -8.82 -12.69
C CYS A 1 16.39 -8.05 -11.37
N LEU A 2 15.21 -7.47 -11.07
CA LEU A 2 14.90 -6.88 -9.78
C LEU A 2 13.94 -7.79 -9.00
N LEU A 3 13.89 -7.63 -7.67
CA LEU A 3 13.00 -8.37 -6.78
C LEU A 3 11.57 -7.82 -6.84
N LEU A 4 10.58 -8.69 -6.62
CA LEU A 4 9.15 -8.37 -6.51
C LEU A 4 8.58 -8.82 -5.16
N PRO A 5 7.44 -8.24 -4.71
CA PRO A 5 6.73 -8.75 -3.55
C PRO A 5 6.39 -10.23 -3.69
N GLY A 6 6.84 -11.05 -2.73
CA GLY A 6 6.65 -12.50 -2.73
C GLY A 6 7.92 -13.30 -3.04
N ASP A 7 8.96 -12.67 -3.58
CA ASP A 7 10.27 -13.30 -3.75
C ASP A 7 10.91 -13.62 -2.39
N TYR A 8 11.74 -14.67 -2.33
CA TYR A 8 12.41 -15.10 -1.10
C TYR A 8 13.26 -13.97 -0.46
N ASP A 9 13.95 -13.19 -1.30
CA ASP A 9 14.80 -12.08 -0.86
C ASP A 9 14.06 -10.74 -0.80
N TRP A 10 12.72 -10.71 -0.97
CA TRP A 10 11.94 -9.49 -0.77
C TRP A 10 12.07 -9.00 0.68
N PRO A 11 12.29 -7.69 0.92
CA PRO A 11 12.52 -7.20 2.28
C PRO A 11 11.34 -7.50 3.20
N LYS A 12 11.66 -8.03 4.38
CA LYS A 12 10.69 -8.29 5.45
C LYS A 12 10.18 -6.98 6.07
N THR A 13 9.09 -7.07 6.82
CA THR A 13 8.39 -5.91 7.40
C THR A 13 9.27 -5.06 8.32
N ASP A 14 10.20 -5.67 9.05
CA ASP A 14 11.17 -5.00 9.91
C ASP A 14 12.15 -4.12 9.12
N ILE A 15 12.60 -4.58 7.96
CA ILE A 15 13.45 -3.78 7.05
C ILE A 15 12.67 -2.57 6.52
N TRP A 16 11.40 -2.76 6.12
CA TRP A 16 10.55 -1.65 5.72
C TRP A 16 10.26 -0.66 6.85
N ALA A 17 10.10 -1.14 8.10
CA ALA A 17 9.92 -0.28 9.27
C ALA A 17 11.19 0.53 9.59
N ALA A 18 12.37 -0.08 9.45
CA ALA A 18 13.64 0.63 9.57
C ALA A 18 13.78 1.72 8.50
N LEU A 19 13.46 1.42 7.23
CA LEU A 19 13.44 2.43 6.16
C LEU A 19 12.44 3.55 6.47
N ASN A 20 11.23 3.23 6.94
CA ASN A 20 10.24 4.25 7.30
C ASN A 20 10.78 5.20 8.39
N THR A 21 11.54 4.66 9.34
CA THR A 21 12.22 5.46 10.37
C THR A 21 13.26 6.40 9.76
N THR A 22 14.07 5.94 8.80
CA THR A 22 15.11 6.80 8.18
C THR A 22 14.52 7.92 7.32
N VAL A 23 13.31 7.73 6.79
CA VAL A 23 12.60 8.75 6.02
C VAL A 23 11.58 9.54 6.85
N ASN A 24 11.70 9.54 8.18
CA ASN A 24 10.84 10.28 9.11
C ASN A 24 9.34 9.97 8.94
N GLY A 25 8.99 8.70 8.77
CA GLY A 25 7.58 8.28 8.67
C GLY A 25 6.96 8.48 7.29
N LYS A 26 7.75 8.83 6.26
CA LYS A 26 7.25 9.16 4.91
C LYS A 26 7.13 7.95 3.96
N LEU A 27 7.40 6.73 4.43
CA LEU A 27 7.18 5.53 3.64
C LEU A 27 5.71 5.10 3.79
N VAL A 28 4.99 4.98 2.67
CA VAL A 28 3.57 4.61 2.63
C VAL A 28 3.40 3.30 1.87
N ALA A 29 2.73 2.33 2.49
CA ALA A 29 2.28 1.13 1.78
C ALA A 29 1.12 1.49 0.86
N THR A 30 1.29 1.26 -0.44
CA THR A 30 0.30 1.66 -1.45
C THR A 30 -1.01 0.90 -1.26
N ASN A 31 -2.08 1.63 -1.02
CA ASN A 31 -3.45 1.16 -1.19
C ASN A 31 -4.01 1.81 -2.45
N PRO A 32 -4.50 1.05 -3.45
CA PRO A 32 -5.11 1.64 -4.65
C PRO A 32 -6.17 2.68 -4.29
N ILE A 33 -6.20 3.79 -5.03
CA ILE A 33 -7.22 4.84 -4.79
C ILE A 33 -8.64 4.28 -4.97
N GLY A 34 -8.82 3.29 -5.85
CA GLY A 34 -10.08 2.60 -6.11
C GLY A 34 -10.44 1.49 -5.12
N SER A 35 -9.64 1.22 -4.08
CA SER A 35 -9.97 0.22 -3.05
C SER A 35 -11.38 0.37 -2.43
N PRO A 36 -11.95 1.57 -2.17
CA PRO A 36 -13.34 1.69 -1.73
C PRO A 36 -14.38 1.27 -2.78
N CYS A 37 -14.02 1.04 -4.04
CA CYS A 37 -14.92 0.55 -5.08
C CYS A 37 -14.97 -0.98 -5.18
N HIS A 38 -14.22 -1.70 -4.35
CA HIS A 38 -14.12 -3.16 -4.42
C HIS A 38 -14.20 -3.82 -3.03
N ASP A 39 -14.66 -5.06 -2.99
CA ASP A 39 -14.61 -5.90 -1.79
C ASP A 39 -13.15 -6.17 -1.36
N PRO A 40 -12.87 -6.38 -0.06
CA PRO A 40 -13.83 -6.41 1.06
C PRO A 40 -14.10 -5.04 1.69
N THR A 41 -13.47 -3.97 1.19
CA THR A 41 -13.52 -2.62 1.78
C THR A 41 -14.47 -1.69 1.06
N TYR A 42 -15.48 -2.24 0.39
CA TYR A 42 -16.42 -1.46 -0.41
C TYR A 42 -17.09 -0.37 0.43
N ASN A 43 -17.05 0.86 -0.10
CA ASN A 43 -17.69 2.02 0.47
C ASN A 43 -18.28 2.85 -0.69
N GLU A 44 -19.61 2.76 -0.84
CA GLU A 44 -20.36 3.43 -1.91
C GLU A 44 -20.09 4.93 -1.95
N SER A 45 -20.18 5.62 -0.80
CA SER A 45 -19.98 7.08 -0.74
C SER A 45 -18.57 7.49 -1.17
N ALA A 46 -17.55 6.76 -0.72
CA ALA A 46 -16.16 7.02 -1.08
C ALA A 46 -15.89 6.69 -2.56
N CYS A 47 -16.45 5.58 -3.06
CA CYS A 47 -16.32 5.21 -4.47
C CYS A 47 -16.97 6.26 -5.38
N ASN A 48 -18.20 6.68 -5.08
CA ASN A 48 -18.91 7.72 -5.84
C ASN A 48 -18.16 9.06 -5.82
N SER A 49 -17.48 9.39 -4.72
CA SER A 49 -16.65 10.60 -4.62
C SER A 49 -15.42 10.57 -5.55
N LEU A 50 -14.93 9.37 -5.92
CA LEU A 50 -13.78 9.20 -6.81
C LEU A 50 -14.16 9.13 -8.30
N GLN A 51 -15.43 8.90 -8.61
CA GLN A 51 -15.96 8.82 -9.99
C GLN A 51 -16.34 10.18 -10.57
N ALA A 52 -16.38 11.23 -9.74
CA ALA A 52 -16.84 12.58 -10.08
C ALA A 52 -15.85 13.39 -10.93
#